data_AF-A0A3D1RQF3-F1
#
_entry.id   AF-A0A3D1RQF3-F1
#
_cell.length_a   1.000
_cell.length_b   1.000
_cell.length_c   1.000
_cell.angle_alpha   90.00
_cell.angle_beta   90.00
_cell.angle_gamma   90.00
#
_symmetry.space_group_name_H-M   'P 1'
#
loop_
_entity.id
_entity.type
_entity.pdbx_description
1 polymer ?
#
loop_
_entity_poly.entity_id
_entity_poly.type
_entity_poly.pdbx_seq_one_letter_code
_entity_poly.pdbx_strand_id
1 'polypeptide(L)'
;MSVQFLTWLTTYILIVLAELGDKTQVAVLLITSNNPRRRWMVLGASALALVFCVTVEVTVGVALAQYIGPAAINRVAGVIFLLMGLATLIQILDISVQVKIRKPEPVCMEER
;
A
#
# COMPACT_ATOMS: atom_id res chain seq x y z
N MET A 1 -21.06 -11.54 22.12
CA MET A 1 -21.44 -10.97 20.80
C MET A 1 -20.78 -9.61 20.51
N SER A 2 -20.57 -8.72 21.49
CA SER A 2 -20.01 -7.37 21.25
C SER A 2 -18.52 -7.36 20.87
N VAL A 3 -17.68 -8.15 21.55
CA VAL A 3 -16.22 -8.09 21.38
C VAL A 3 -15.75 -8.59 20.01
N GLN A 4 -16.31 -9.70 19.53
CA GLN A 4 -15.96 -10.28 18.22
C GLN A 4 -16.28 -9.33 17.06
N PHE A 5 -17.45 -8.70 17.12
CA PHE A 5 -17.87 -7.69 16.13
C PHE A 5 -16.93 -6.47 16.17
N LEU A 6 -16.55 -6.03 17.36
CA LEU A 6 -15.62 -4.92 17.54
C LEU A 6 -14.23 -5.24 16.98
N THR A 7 -13.72 -6.46 17.17
CA THR A 7 -12.45 -6.91 16.58
C THR A 7 -12.51 -6.93 15.05
N TRP A 8 -13.60 -7.43 14.47
CA TRP A 8 -13.76 -7.46 13.02
C TRP A 8 -13.84 -6.06 12.43
N LEU A 9 -14.64 -5.18 13.06
CA LEU A 9 -14.79 -3.78 12.64
C LEU A 9 -13.48 -3.00 12.76
N THR A 10 -12.76 -3.12 13.88
CA THR A 10 -11.48 -2.43 14.08
C THR A 10 -10.43 -2.90 13.10
N THR A 11 -10.31 -4.21 12.87
CA THR A 11 -9.38 -4.77 11.90
C THR A 11 -9.71 -4.29 10.48
N TYR A 12 -10.99 -4.30 10.10
CA TYR A 12 -11.44 -3.80 8.80
C TYR A 12 -11.12 -2.33 8.61
N ILE A 13 -11.44 -1.48 9.59
CA ILE A 13 -11.15 -0.05 9.55
C ILE A 13 -9.63 0.19 9.46
N LEU A 14 -8.83 -0.48 10.29
CA LEU A 14 -7.37 -0.34 10.27
C LEU A 14 -6.78 -0.73 8.91
N ILE A 15 -7.22 -1.83 8.32
CA ILE A 15 -6.76 -2.27 7.00
C ILE A 15 -7.18 -1.27 5.93
N VAL A 16 -8.44 -0.84 5.90
CA VAL A 16 -8.92 0.14 4.91
C VAL A 16 -8.15 1.45 5.03
N LEU A 17 -7.86 1.94 6.24
CA LEU A 17 -7.05 3.14 6.45
C LEU A 17 -5.59 2.94 6.02
N ALA A 18 -5.00 1.77 6.29
CA ALA A 18 -3.64 1.46 5.88
C ALA A 18 -3.50 1.35 4.35
N GLU A 19 -4.53 0.84 3.67
CA GLU A 19 -4.59 0.66 2.22
C GLU A 19 -5.11 1.89 1.47
N LEU A 20 -5.63 2.91 2.18
CA LEU A 20 -6.20 4.10 1.54
C LEU A 20 -5.11 4.95 0.90
N GLY A 21 -5.18 5.13 -0.42
CA GLY A 21 -4.16 5.84 -1.17
C GLY A 21 -2.94 5.00 -1.56
N ASP A 22 -3.03 3.67 -1.46
CA ASP A 22 -2.00 2.79 -2.00
C ASP A 22 -1.86 2.97 -3.52
N LYS A 23 -0.66 2.67 -4.03
CA LYS A 23 -0.30 2.74 -5.46
C LYS A 23 -1.25 1.93 -6.32
N THR A 24 -1.81 0.83 -5.79
CA THR A 24 -2.83 0.06 -6.50
C THR A 24 -4.09 0.87 -6.80
N GLN A 25 -4.55 1.74 -5.88
CA GLN A 25 -5.72 2.60 -6.11
C GLN A 25 -5.48 3.60 -7.24
N VAL A 26 -4.29 4.22 -7.27
CA VAL A 26 -3.89 5.14 -8.35
C VAL A 26 -3.78 4.38 -9.68
N ALA A 27 -3.23 3.17 -9.68
CA ALA A 27 -3.15 2.34 -10.89
C ALA A 27 -4.54 1.98 -11.43
N VAL A 28 -5.48 1.57 -10.56
CA VAL A 28 -6.87 1.28 -10.96
C VAL A 28 -7.55 2.53 -11.53
N LEU A 29 -7.34 3.69 -10.91
CA LEU A 29 -7.87 4.96 -11.41
C LEU A 29 -7.31 5.31 -12.80
N LEU A 30 -6.00 5.16 -13.02
CA LEU A 30 -5.36 5.40 -14.31
C LEU A 30 -5.86 4.45 -15.40
N ILE A 31 -5.96 3.16 -15.09
CA ILE A 31 -6.47 2.14 -16.03
C ILE A 31 -7.93 2.41 -16.38
N THR A 32 -8.73 2.83 -15.40
CA THR A 32 -10.14 3.19 -15.58
C THR A 32 -10.31 4.47 -16.40
N SER A 33 -9.48 5.48 -16.15
CA SER A 33 -9.48 6.76 -16.88
C SER A 33 -9.18 6.59 -18.36
N ASN A 34 -8.23 5.71 -18.70
CA ASN A 34 -7.87 5.43 -20.09
C ASN A 34 -8.99 4.70 -20.88
N ASN A 35 -9.90 3.99 -20.20
CA ASN A 35 -10.95 3.19 -20.84
C ASN A 35 -12.30 3.30 -20.11
N PRO A 36 -13.02 4.43 -20.23
CA PRO A 36 -14.24 4.69 -19.46
C PRO A 36 -15.37 3.68 -19.73
N ARG A 37 -15.43 3.08 -20.93
CA ARG A 37 -16.40 2.01 -21.27
C ARG A 37 -16.20 0.73 -20.46
N ARG A 38 -15.00 0.46 -19.94
CA ARG A 38 -14.65 -0.78 -19.24
C ARG A 38 -14.54 -0.62 -17.72
N ARG A 39 -14.95 0.53 -17.16
CA ARG A 39 -14.85 0.85 -15.72
C ARG A 39 -15.29 -0.26 -14.77
N TRP A 40 -16.42 -0.91 -15.06
CA TRP A 40 -16.96 -1.99 -14.24
C TRP A 40 -16.14 -3.27 -14.31
N MET A 41 -15.57 -3.56 -15.48
CA MET A 41 -14.71 -4.72 -15.69
C MET A 41 -13.37 -4.53 -14.98
N VAL A 42 -12.80 -3.31 -15.03
CA VAL A 42 -11.55 -2.96 -14.32
C VAL A 42 -11.78 -3.06 -12.81
N LEU A 43 -12.85 -2.47 -12.29
CA LEU A 43 -13.20 -2.57 -10.88
C LEU A 43 -13.35 -4.03 -10.43
N GLY A 44 -14.10 -4.83 -11.20
CA GLY A 44 -14.30 -6.25 -10.89
C GLY A 44 -13.00 -7.06 -10.92
N ALA A 45 -12.15 -6.85 -11.92
CA ALA A 45 -10.87 -7.53 -12.03
C ALA A 45 -9.91 -7.15 -10.89
N SER A 46 -9.84 -5.86 -10.53
CA SER A 46 -9.01 -5.38 -9.43
C SER A 46 -9.52 -5.87 -8.07
N ALA A 47 -10.83 -5.89 -7.85
CA ALA A 47 -11.42 -6.45 -6.65
C ALA A 47 -11.11 -7.96 -6.52
N LEU A 48 -11.24 -8.71 -7.62
CA LEU A 48 -10.92 -10.14 -7.63
C LEU A 48 -9.44 -10.39 -7.36
N ALA A 49 -8.54 -9.59 -7.97
CA ALA A 49 -7.11 -9.67 -7.72
C ALA A 49 -6.78 -9.40 -6.25
N LEU A 50 -7.44 -8.43 -5.62
CA LEU A 50 -7.23 -8.09 -4.21
C LEU A 50 -7.71 -9.21 -3.28
N VAL A 51 -8.90 -9.75 -3.52
CA VAL A 51 -9.42 -10.91 -2.76
C VAL A 51 -8.47 -12.11 -2.90
N PHE A 52 -7.99 -12.38 -4.11
CA PHE A 52 -7.04 -13.47 -4.36
C PHE A 52 -5.72 -13.25 -3.61
N CYS A 53 -5.16 -12.05 -3.68
CA CYS A 53 -3.92 -11.69 -2.99
C CYS A 53 -4.04 -11.86 -1.48
N VAL A 54 -5.10 -11.31 -0.87
CA VAL A 54 -5.36 -11.42 0.58
C VAL A 54 -5.57 -12.88 0.99
N THR A 55 -6.26 -13.67 0.17
CA THR A 55 -6.48 -15.10 0.45
C THR A 55 -5.16 -15.86 0.52
N VAL A 56 -4.26 -15.62 -0.43
CA VAL A 56 -2.92 -16.22 -0.45
C VAL A 56 -2.11 -15.76 0.75
N GLU A 57 -2.10 -14.46 1.03
CA GLU A 57 -1.34 -13.86 2.14
C GLU A 57 -1.77 -14.43 3.49
N VAL A 58 -3.08 -14.47 3.77
CA VAL A 58 -3.60 -15.01 5.03
C VAL A 58 -3.32 -16.52 5.14
N THR A 59 -3.48 -17.27 4.06
CA THR A 59 -3.21 -18.72 4.06
C THR A 59 -1.74 -19.00 4.39
N VAL A 60 -0.82 -18.28 3.74
CA VAL A 60 0.62 -18.40 3.98
C VAL A 60 0.96 -17.93 5.39
N GLY A 61 0.41 -16.81 5.84
CA GLY A 61 0.65 -16.26 7.18
C GLY A 61 0.21 -17.21 8.29
N VAL A 62 -0.96 -17.83 8.17
CA VAL A 62 -1.47 -18.82 9.12
C VAL A 62 -0.59 -20.07 9.12
N ALA A 63 -0.23 -20.58 7.94
CA ALA A 63 0.68 -21.73 7.83
C ALA A 63 2.03 -21.43 8.51
N LEU A 64 2.62 -20.28 8.24
CA LEU A 64 3.89 -19.86 8.84
C LEU A 64 3.79 -19.72 10.37
N ALA A 65 2.67 -19.18 10.87
CA ALA A 65 2.42 -19.04 12.30
C ALA A 65 2.34 -20.39 13.04
N GLN A 66 1.87 -21.44 12.37
CA GLN A 66 1.85 -22.79 12.93
C GLN A 66 3.26 -23.40 13.06
N TYR A 67 4.19 -23.09 12.16
CA TYR A 67 5.55 -23.65 12.19
C TYR A 67 6.52 -22.90 13.10
N ILE A 68 6.50 -21.56 13.11
CA ILE A 68 7.55 -20.73 13.75
C ILE A 68 7.06 -20.09 15.07
N GLY A 69 5.75 -20.13 15.31
CA GLY A 69 5.12 -19.55 16.49
C GLY A 69 4.86 -18.03 16.37
N PRO A 70 3.78 -17.50 16.98
CA PRO A 70 3.37 -16.10 16.81
C PRO A 70 4.40 -15.08 17.32
N ALA A 71 5.16 -15.44 18.37
CA ALA A 71 6.12 -14.55 18.99
C ALA A 71 7.32 -14.24 18.08
N ALA A 72 7.77 -15.23 17.30
CA ALA A 72 8.86 -15.05 16.34
C ALA A 72 8.41 -14.14 15.19
N ILE A 73 7.20 -14.36 14.67
CA ILE A 73 6.61 -13.55 13.60
C ILE A 73 6.51 -12.08 14.02
N ASN A 74 6.00 -11.80 15.23
CA ASN A 74 5.87 -10.43 15.72
C ASN A 74 7.23 -9.72 15.85
N ARG A 75 8.28 -10.41 16.31
CA ARG A 75 9.62 -9.81 16.37
C ARG A 75 10.18 -9.51 14.98
N VAL A 76 10.06 -10.46 14.05
CA VAL A 76 10.55 -10.28 12.66
C VAL A 76 9.79 -9.16 11.97
N ALA A 77 8.46 -9.12 12.08
CA ALA A 77 7.62 -8.06 11.53
C ALA A 77 8.02 -6.68 12.08
N GLY A 78 8.26 -6.57 13.40
CA GLY A 78 8.73 -5.34 14.02
C GLY A 78 10.09 -4.88 13.51
N VAL A 79 11.04 -5.79 13.33
CA VAL A 79 12.36 -5.47 12.77
C VAL A 79 12.23 -4.99 11.32
N ILE A 80 11.46 -5.69 10.49
CA ILE A 80 11.22 -5.29 9.09
C ILE A 80 10.54 -3.91 9.03
N PHE A 81 9.56 -3.66 9.91
CA PHE A 81 8.87 -2.38 9.99
C PHE A 81 9.83 -1.23 10.34
N LEU A 82 10.73 -1.43 11.32
CA LEU A 82 11.76 -0.45 11.66
C LEU A 82 12.72 -0.19 10.50
N LEU A 83 13.16 -1.25 9.80
CA LEU A 83 14.05 -1.12 8.64
C LEU A 83 13.38 -0.34 7.50
N MET A 84 12.12 -0.65 7.18
CA MET A 84 11.34 0.09 6.18
C MET A 84 11.14 1.55 6.58
N GLY A 85 10.85 1.81 7.86
CA GLY A 85 10.71 3.16 8.40
C GLY A 85 12.00 3.98 8.26
N LEU A 86 13.14 3.41 8.66
CA LEU A 86 14.45 4.05 8.51
C LEU A 86 14.81 4.28 7.04
N ALA A 87 14.59 3.27 6.18
CA ALA A 87 14.87 3.39 4.75
C ALA A 87 14.05 4.53 4.12
N THR A 88 12.76 4.61 4.45
CA THR A 88 11.88 5.69 3.97
C THR A 88 12.33 7.06 4.49
N LEU A 89 12.74 7.15 5.77
CA LEU A 89 13.24 8.40 6.35
C LEU A 89 14.52 8.88 5.65
N ILE A 90 15.46 7.98 5.38
CA ILE A 90 16.70 8.30 4.65
C ILE A 90 16.39 8.75 3.22
N GLN A 91 15.47 8.07 2.53
CA GLN A 91 15.03 8.47 1.18
C GLN A 91 14.43 9.87 1.16
N ILE A 92 13.58 10.22 2.13
CA ILE A 92 12.97 11.56 2.22
C ILE A 92 14.04 12.63 2.48
N LEU A 93 15.03 12.33 3.34
CA LEU A 93 16.16 13.24 3.58
C LEU A 93 17.00 13.45 2.32
N ASP A 94 17.26 12.40 1.54
CA ASP A 94 18.02 12.47 0.28
C ASP A 94 17.27 13.27 -0.81
N ILE A 95 15.95 13.05 -0.96
CA ILE A 95 15.10 13.83 -1.88
C ILE A 95 15.12 15.32 -1.52
N SER A 96 15.12 15.65 -0.22
CA SER A 96 15.15 17.04 0.25
C SER A 96 16.45 17.76 -0.15
N VAL A 97 17.56 17.02 -0.27
CA VAL A 97 18.83 17.54 -0.79
C VAL A 97 18.75 17.78 -2.30
N GLN A 98 18.21 16.83 -3.07
CA GLN A 98 18.11 16.95 -4.54
C GLN A 98 17.19 18.10 -4.99
N VAL A 99 16.05 18.29 -4.30
CA VAL A 99 15.12 19.41 -4.60
C VAL A 99 15.77 20.76 -4.29
N LYS A 100 16.63 20.86 -3.28
CA LYS A 100 17.34 22.11 -2.96
C LYS A 100 18.40 22.48 -4.02
N ILE A 101 19.02 21.48 -4.66
CA ILE A 101 20.05 21.69 -5.69
C ILE A 101 19.45 21.97 -7.07
N ARG A 102 18.26 21.43 -7.37
CA ARG A 102 17.54 21.71 -8.63
C ARG A 102 16.85 23.07 -8.56
N LYS A 103 17.61 24.16 -8.68
CA LYS A 103 17.08 25.50 -8.94
C LYS A 103 16.26 25.44 -10.24
N PRO A 104 15.02 25.97 -10.28
CA PRO A 104 14.23 25.97 -11.51
C PRO A 104 14.97 26.80 -12.57
N GLU A 105 15.31 26.15 -13.68
CA GLU A 105 15.79 26.84 -14.87
C GLU A 105 14.63 27.68 -15.42
N PRO A 106 14.84 28.96 -15.76
CA PRO A 106 13.76 29.79 -16.28
C PRO A 106 13.28 29.21 -17.61
N VAL A 107 12.05 28.70 -17.62
CA VAL A 107 11.35 28.31 -18.85
C VAL A 107 11.13 29.58 -19.66
N CYS A 108 11.91 29.75 -20.73
CA CYS A 108 11.60 30.72 -21.76
C CYS A 108 10.33 30.23 -22.47
N MET A 109 9.20 30.85 -22.15
CA MET A 109 7.99 30.71 -22.92
C MET A 109 8.20 31.43 -24.25
N GLU A 110 8.52 30.68 -25.29
CA GLU A 110 8.37 31.11 -26.69
C GLU A 110 6.86 31.13 -26.98
N GLU A 111 6.24 32.30 -26.88
CA GLU A 111 4.87 32.51 -27.35
C GLU A 111 4.83 32.40 -28.88
N ARG A 112 4.13 31.37 -29.39
CA ARG A 112 3.70 31.34 -30.79
C ARG A 112 2.34 30.68 -30.96
#